data_AF-A0A3E5AN07-F1
#
_entry.id   AF-A0A3E5AN07-F1
#
_cell.length_a   1.000
_cell.length_b   1.000
_cell.length_c   1.000
_cell.angle_alpha   90.00
_cell.angle_beta   90.00
_cell.angle_gamma   90.00
#
_symmetry.space_group_name_H-M   'P 1'
#
loop_
_entity.id
_entity.type
_entity.pdbx_description
1 polymer ?
#
loop_
_entity_poly.entity_id
_entity_poly.type
_entity_poly.pdbx_seq_one_letter_code
_entity_poly.pdbx_strand_id
1 'polypeptide(L)'
;MKKNLKILFIQLCVLAIGCFIGEAVFGLPKWLGLVIAGLMFYLVFFIIQIKGAMSNIKDEVSSDGIAGARICGVFISAILLAFILGIYVYQAANIAMTIAGVVLLILQRRKIKGFFFENRWENNFWLVYFGIAFIICGVFSVFACLDIAPCTELCGVYRAIGIIVWILVILWTLPPDTWLARFATNNYKRYEDNYD
;
A
#
# COMPACT_ATOMS: atom_id res chain seq x y z
N MET A 1 17.29 19.49 8.00
CA MET A 1 17.68 18.06 8.18
C MET A 1 17.93 17.62 9.62
N LYS A 2 18.79 18.30 10.43
CA LYS A 2 19.16 17.87 11.80
C LYS A 2 18.00 17.69 12.80
N LYS A 3 16.91 18.46 12.68
CA LYS A 3 15.74 18.39 13.59
C LYS A 3 14.89 17.14 13.37
N ASN A 4 14.65 16.76 12.11
CA ASN A 4 13.88 15.57 11.75
C ASN A 4 14.66 14.29 12.05
N LEU A 5 15.99 14.30 11.84
CA LEU A 5 16.86 13.17 12.18
C LEU A 5 16.88 12.88 13.69
N LYS A 6 16.90 13.95 14.52
CA LYS A 6 16.77 13.81 15.98
C LYS A 6 15.42 13.20 16.39
N ILE A 7 14.32 13.60 15.74
CA ILE A 7 12.99 13.05 16.02
C ILE A 7 12.90 11.58 15.61
N LEU A 8 13.41 11.22 14.42
CA LEU A 8 13.51 9.84 13.95
C LEU A 8 14.34 8.97 14.89
N PHE A 9 15.46 9.49 15.38
CA PHE A 9 16.31 8.78 16.33
C PHE A 9 15.60 8.54 17.67
N ILE A 10 14.95 9.57 18.22
CA ILE A 10 14.16 9.44 19.46
C ILE A 10 13.03 8.42 19.29
N GLN A 11 12.37 8.41 18.12
CA GLN A 11 11.32 7.43 17.81
C GLN A 11 11.87 6.01 17.75
N LEU A 12 12.99 5.81 17.08
CA LEU A 12 13.67 4.52 17.03
C LEU A 12 14.01 4.02 18.43
N CYS A 13 14.49 4.91 19.31
CA CYS A 13 14.79 4.59 20.71
C CYS A 13 13.52 4.22 21.50
N VAL A 14 12.43 5.00 21.38
CA VAL A 14 11.15 4.70 22.07
C VAL A 14 10.56 3.36 21.62
N LEU A 15 10.68 3.04 20.34
CA LEU A 15 10.24 1.78 19.76
C LEU A 15 11.08 0.58 20.21
N ALA A 16 12.40 0.73 20.24
CA ALA A 16 13.30 -0.30 20.76
C ALA A 16 13.01 -0.61 22.24
N ILE A 17 12.76 0.44 23.04
CA ILE A 17 12.40 0.31 24.45
C ILE A 17 11.00 -0.33 24.61
N GLY A 18 10.02 0.08 23.80
CA GLY A 18 8.67 -0.51 23.80
C GLY A 18 8.67 -1.99 23.44
N CYS A 19 9.48 -2.41 22.46
CA CYS A 19 9.70 -3.82 22.13
C CYS A 19 10.26 -4.62 23.30
N PHE A 20 11.28 -4.06 23.96
CA PHE A 20 11.95 -4.70 25.09
C PHE A 20 11.00 -4.86 26.29
N ILE A 21 10.17 -3.85 26.57
CA ILE A 21 9.13 -3.92 27.61
C ILE A 21 8.03 -4.93 27.22
N GLY A 22 7.61 -4.95 25.95
CA GLY A 22 6.64 -5.91 25.42
C GLY A 22 7.09 -7.36 25.64
N GLU A 23 8.36 -7.63 25.33
CA GLU A 23 8.97 -8.95 25.53
C GLU A 23 9.11 -9.29 27.02
N ALA A 24 9.64 -8.38 27.83
CA ALA A 24 9.95 -8.64 29.24
C ALA A 24 8.72 -8.68 30.16
N VAL A 25 7.67 -7.92 29.86
CA VAL A 25 6.48 -7.77 30.73
C VAL A 25 5.31 -8.63 30.25
N PHE A 26 5.12 -8.76 28.93
CA PHE A 26 3.96 -9.45 28.35
C PHE A 26 4.32 -10.79 27.69
N GLY A 27 5.60 -11.20 27.71
CA GLY A 27 6.04 -12.46 27.11
C GLY A 27 5.82 -12.53 25.59
N LEU A 28 5.76 -11.37 24.92
CA LEU A 28 5.52 -11.31 23.48
C LEU A 28 6.68 -11.97 22.71
N PRO A 29 6.40 -12.85 21.72
CA PRO A 29 7.44 -13.39 20.85
C PRO A 29 8.20 -12.26 20.15
N LYS A 30 9.54 -12.33 20.12
CA LYS A 30 10.42 -11.29 19.53
C LYS A 30 9.97 -10.82 18.15
N TRP A 31 9.56 -11.76 17.29
CA TRP A 31 9.12 -11.45 15.93
C TRP A 31 7.83 -10.61 15.92
N LEU A 32 6.89 -10.89 16.82
CA LEU A 32 5.63 -10.16 16.94
C LEU A 32 5.84 -8.75 17.49
N GLY A 33 6.75 -8.60 18.47
CA GLY A 33 7.19 -7.29 18.97
C GLY A 33 7.80 -6.43 17.85
N LEU A 34 8.71 -7.01 17.07
CA LEU A 34 9.33 -6.35 15.92
C LEU A 34 8.32 -5.92 14.85
N VAL A 35 7.31 -6.75 14.57
CA VAL A 35 6.23 -6.41 13.62
C VAL A 35 5.39 -5.24 14.15
N ILE A 36 4.99 -5.27 15.42
CA ILE A 36 4.20 -4.18 16.04
C ILE A 36 5.02 -2.88 16.07
N ALA A 37 6.30 -2.94 16.43
CA ALA A 37 7.19 -1.79 16.42
C ALA A 37 7.41 -1.24 15.00
N GLY A 38 7.63 -2.11 14.01
CA GLY A 38 7.74 -1.71 12.61
C GLY A 38 6.47 -1.00 12.12
N LEU A 39 5.30 -1.53 12.45
CA LEU A 39 4.01 -0.94 12.10
C LEU A 39 3.78 0.40 12.80
N MET A 40 4.11 0.52 14.09
CA MET A 40 4.00 1.78 14.84
C MET A 40 4.97 2.85 14.34
N PHE A 41 6.21 2.48 14.01
CA PHE A 41 7.18 3.37 13.37
C PHE A 41 6.64 3.89 12.04
N TYR A 42 6.14 2.98 11.22
CA TYR A 42 5.58 3.30 9.91
C TYR A 42 4.37 4.25 10.03
N LEU A 43 3.47 3.99 10.98
CA LEU A 43 2.33 4.84 11.31
C LEU A 43 2.76 6.24 11.74
N VAL A 44 3.70 6.35 12.66
CA VAL A 44 4.17 7.64 13.19
C VAL A 44 4.96 8.42 12.14
N PHE A 45 5.79 7.74 11.33
CA PHE A 45 6.48 8.32 10.19
C PHE A 45 5.46 8.87 9.18
N PHE A 46 4.43 8.10 8.83
CA PHE A 46 3.34 8.58 8.00
C PHE A 46 2.67 9.79 8.64
N ILE A 47 2.27 9.76 9.91
CA ILE A 47 1.61 10.90 10.60
C ILE A 47 2.45 12.19 10.52
N ILE A 48 3.77 12.09 10.69
CA ILE A 48 4.68 13.26 10.58
C ILE A 48 4.77 13.74 9.14
N GLN A 49 4.96 12.83 8.19
CA GLN A 49 5.03 13.19 6.77
C GLN A 49 3.69 13.77 6.30
N ILE A 50 2.57 13.29 6.83
CA ILE A 50 1.21 13.78 6.57
C ILE A 50 1.05 15.19 7.13
N LYS A 51 1.47 15.44 8.38
CA LYS A 51 1.44 16.78 8.99
C LYS A 51 2.33 17.77 8.23
N GLY A 52 3.49 17.31 7.77
CA GLY A 52 4.41 18.13 6.96
C GLY A 52 3.90 18.38 5.54
N ALA A 53 3.21 17.42 4.93
CA ALA A 53 2.59 17.57 3.62
C ALA A 53 1.30 18.42 3.69
N MET A 54 0.53 18.36 4.78
CA MET A 54 -0.71 19.11 4.94
C MET A 54 -0.51 20.60 5.23
N SER A 55 0.68 21.07 5.59
CA SER A 55 0.91 22.52 5.74
C SER A 55 0.92 23.29 4.40
N ASN A 56 1.03 22.58 3.27
CA ASN A 56 1.03 23.15 1.91
C ASN A 56 -0.07 22.54 1.02
N ILE A 57 -1.33 22.61 1.45
CA ILE A 57 -2.52 22.06 0.74
C ILE A 57 -2.85 22.78 -0.59
N LYS A 58 -2.15 23.87 -0.93
CA LYS A 58 -2.49 24.71 -2.10
C LYS A 58 -1.91 24.24 -3.44
N ASP A 59 -1.05 23.24 -3.43
CA ASP A 59 -0.32 22.85 -4.63
C ASP A 59 -1.08 21.85 -5.50
N GLU A 60 -1.04 22.06 -6.82
CA GLU A 60 -1.49 21.07 -7.81
C GLU A 60 -0.75 19.74 -7.61
N VAL A 61 -1.49 18.63 -7.75
CA VAL A 61 -0.94 17.29 -7.60
C VAL A 61 -0.09 16.96 -8.82
N SER A 62 1.19 16.65 -8.57
CA SER A 62 2.15 16.27 -9.60
C SER A 62 1.85 14.89 -10.20
N SER A 63 2.31 14.66 -11.43
CA SER A 63 2.20 13.37 -12.10
C SER A 63 2.87 12.24 -11.30
N ASP A 64 4.03 12.52 -10.70
CA ASP A 64 4.76 11.54 -9.86
C ASP A 64 4.02 11.24 -8.55
N GLY A 65 3.34 12.24 -7.99
CA GLY A 65 2.47 12.03 -6.83
C GLY A 65 1.29 11.11 -7.14
N ILE A 66 0.66 11.28 -8.32
CA ILE A 66 -0.40 10.38 -8.80
C ILE A 66 0.16 8.96 -9.00
N ALA A 67 1.31 8.82 -9.65
CA ALA A 67 1.93 7.53 -9.91
C ALA A 67 2.27 6.81 -8.61
N GLY A 68 2.90 7.50 -7.66
CA GLY A 68 3.24 6.96 -6.34
C GLY A 68 2.01 6.49 -5.56
N ALA A 69 0.94 7.30 -5.54
CA ALA A 69 -0.30 6.93 -4.87
C ALA A 69 -0.96 5.70 -5.51
N ARG A 70 -1.07 5.68 -6.84
CA ARG A 70 -1.72 4.58 -7.56
C ARG A 70 -0.92 3.28 -7.51
N ILE A 71 0.41 3.32 -7.63
CA ILE A 71 1.26 2.12 -7.46
C ILE A 71 1.09 1.54 -6.06
N CYS A 72 1.19 2.39 -5.02
CA CYS A 72 1.02 1.98 -3.63
C CYS A 72 -0.38 1.39 -3.38
N GLY A 73 -1.41 2.09 -3.86
CA GLY A 73 -2.81 1.67 -3.78
C GLY A 73 -3.06 0.33 -4.43
N VAL A 74 -2.64 0.14 -5.68
CA VAL A 74 -2.79 -1.12 -6.43
C VAL A 74 -2.10 -2.27 -5.70
N PHE A 75 -0.89 -2.05 -5.19
CA PHE A 75 -0.13 -3.10 -4.50
C PHE A 75 -0.80 -3.55 -3.20
N ILE A 76 -1.12 -2.60 -2.31
CA ILE A 76 -1.81 -2.89 -1.04
C ILE A 76 -3.16 -3.55 -1.33
N SER A 77 -3.88 -3.03 -2.31
CA SER A 77 -5.19 -3.50 -2.68
C SER A 77 -5.17 -4.94 -3.23
N ALA A 78 -4.19 -5.27 -4.07
CA ALA A 78 -4.03 -6.62 -4.60
C ALA A 78 -3.72 -7.65 -3.50
N ILE A 79 -2.87 -7.28 -2.52
CA ILE A 79 -2.59 -8.12 -1.36
C ILE A 79 -3.88 -8.37 -0.56
N LEU A 80 -4.59 -7.30 -0.20
CA LEU A 80 -5.85 -7.40 0.56
C LEU A 80 -6.90 -8.22 -0.19
N LEU A 81 -7.05 -7.99 -1.49
CA LEU A 81 -8.00 -8.71 -2.34
C LEU A 81 -7.72 -10.22 -2.32
N ALA A 82 -6.45 -10.61 -2.37
CA ALA A 82 -6.07 -12.01 -2.33
C ALA A 82 -6.47 -12.68 -0.99
N PHE A 83 -6.33 -11.98 0.15
CA PHE A 83 -6.78 -12.46 1.47
C PHE A 83 -8.30 -12.50 1.63
N ILE A 84 -9.00 -11.51 1.07
CA ILE A 84 -10.47 -11.43 1.09
C ILE A 84 -11.08 -12.59 0.28
N LEU A 85 -10.49 -12.88 -0.88
CA LEU A 85 -11.00 -13.91 -1.78
C LEU A 85 -10.52 -15.33 -1.42
N GLY A 86 -9.49 -15.47 -0.57
CA GLY A 86 -8.94 -16.78 -0.20
C GLY A 86 -8.31 -17.55 -1.38
N ILE A 87 -7.91 -16.83 -2.43
CA ILE A 87 -7.54 -17.41 -3.73
C ILE A 87 -6.26 -18.25 -3.69
N TYR A 88 -5.40 -18.05 -2.69
CA TYR A 88 -4.15 -18.81 -2.54
C TYR A 88 -4.37 -20.33 -2.45
N VAL A 89 -5.53 -20.75 -1.95
CA VAL A 89 -5.93 -22.16 -1.81
C VAL A 89 -6.28 -22.78 -3.17
N TYR A 90 -6.71 -21.97 -4.14
CA TYR A 90 -7.30 -22.44 -5.39
C TYR A 90 -6.39 -22.16 -6.60
N GLN A 91 -5.47 -23.09 -6.86
CA GLN A 91 -4.49 -22.96 -7.95
C GLN A 91 -5.11 -22.68 -9.33
N ALA A 92 -6.22 -23.36 -9.67
CA ALA A 92 -6.92 -23.14 -10.94
C ALA A 92 -7.48 -21.71 -11.07
N ALA A 93 -8.00 -21.15 -9.97
CA ALA A 93 -8.50 -19.77 -9.94
C ALA A 93 -7.35 -18.76 -10.13
N ASN A 94 -6.18 -19.02 -9.57
CA ASN A 94 -5.00 -18.17 -9.73
C ASN A 94 -4.47 -18.13 -11.17
N ILE A 95 -4.45 -19.28 -11.84
CA ILE A 95 -4.11 -19.37 -13.27
C ILE A 95 -5.11 -18.56 -14.09
N ALA A 96 -6.41 -18.78 -13.86
CA ALA A 96 -7.47 -18.06 -14.57
C ALA A 96 -7.39 -16.54 -14.36
N MET A 97 -7.16 -16.08 -13.12
CA MET A 97 -6.98 -14.66 -12.81
C MET A 97 -5.74 -14.08 -13.47
N THR A 98 -4.62 -14.80 -13.45
CA THR A 98 -3.39 -14.33 -14.09
C THR A 98 -3.59 -14.14 -15.59
N ILE A 99 -4.21 -15.11 -16.26
CA ILE A 99 -4.55 -15.03 -17.70
C ILE A 99 -5.51 -13.86 -17.94
N ALA A 100 -6.58 -13.73 -17.15
CA ALA A 100 -7.52 -12.62 -17.25
C ALA A 100 -6.83 -11.27 -17.06
N GLY A 101 -5.91 -11.16 -16.08
CA GLY A 101 -5.13 -9.97 -15.81
C GLY A 101 -4.27 -9.56 -17.00
N VAL A 102 -3.55 -10.51 -17.59
CA VAL A 102 -2.75 -10.28 -18.81
C VAL A 102 -3.63 -9.81 -19.97
N VAL A 103 -4.76 -10.48 -20.21
CA VAL A 103 -5.69 -10.10 -21.30
C VAL A 103 -6.24 -8.69 -21.10
N LEU A 104 -6.68 -8.35 -19.88
CA LEU A 104 -7.19 -7.01 -19.55
C LEU A 104 -6.14 -5.93 -19.80
N LEU A 105 -4.88 -6.17 -19.42
CA LEU A 105 -3.80 -5.20 -19.64
C LEU A 105 -3.41 -5.06 -21.11
N ILE A 106 -3.47 -6.13 -21.90
CA ILE A 106 -3.26 -6.06 -23.35
C ILE A 106 -4.36 -5.21 -24.01
N LEU A 107 -5.62 -5.42 -23.63
CA LEU A 107 -6.75 -4.65 -24.14
C LEU A 107 -6.66 -3.17 -23.75
N GLN A 108 -6.23 -2.88 -22.52
CA GLN A 108 -6.12 -1.53 -21.99
C GLN A 108 -4.73 -0.90 -22.11
N ARG A 109 -3.82 -1.47 -22.92
CA ARG A 109 -2.42 -1.04 -23.00
C ARG A 109 -2.22 0.47 -23.24
N ARG A 110 -3.11 1.08 -24.04
CA ARG A 110 -3.06 2.52 -24.36
C ARG A 110 -3.45 3.41 -23.19
N LYS A 111 -4.16 2.86 -22.20
CA LYS A 111 -4.69 3.56 -21.04
C LYS A 111 -3.81 3.40 -19.79
N ILE A 112 -2.83 2.48 -19.80
CA ILE A 112 -1.93 2.24 -18.66
C ILE A 112 -1.14 3.50 -18.27
N LYS A 113 -0.61 4.25 -19.24
CA LYS A 113 0.10 5.50 -18.95
C LYS A 113 -0.83 6.53 -18.30
N GLY A 114 -2.02 6.72 -18.86
CA GLY A 114 -3.03 7.62 -18.28
C GLY A 114 -3.44 7.19 -16.87
N PHE A 115 -3.58 5.88 -16.65
CA PHE A 115 -3.87 5.30 -15.35
C PHE A 115 -2.81 5.65 -14.31
N PHE A 116 -1.52 5.71 -14.63
CA PHE A 116 -0.52 6.02 -13.59
C PHE A 116 -0.22 7.51 -13.43
N PHE A 117 -0.32 8.30 -14.50
CA PHE A 117 0.31 9.62 -14.53
C PHE A 117 -0.66 10.78 -14.65
N GLU A 118 -1.91 10.54 -15.04
CA GLU A 118 -2.89 11.61 -15.23
C GLU A 118 -3.77 11.79 -13.99
N ASN A 119 -3.93 13.05 -13.56
CA ASN A 119 -4.82 13.44 -12.46
C ASN A 119 -6.30 13.49 -12.90
N ARG A 120 -6.80 12.38 -13.45
CA ARG A 120 -8.20 12.16 -13.79
C ARG A 120 -8.56 10.70 -13.58
N TRP A 121 -9.86 10.39 -13.55
CA TRP A 121 -10.34 9.01 -13.54
C TRP A 121 -11.24 8.75 -14.74
N GLU A 122 -10.95 7.69 -15.49
CA GLU A 122 -11.80 7.18 -16.56
C GLU A 122 -12.39 5.82 -16.17
N ASN A 123 -13.60 5.48 -16.62
CA ASN A 123 -14.21 4.18 -16.30
C ASN A 123 -13.35 2.99 -16.74
N ASN A 124 -12.60 3.13 -17.84
CA ASN A 124 -11.69 2.10 -18.33
C ASN A 124 -10.50 1.84 -17.39
N PHE A 125 -10.18 2.77 -16.49
CA PHE A 125 -9.12 2.60 -15.49
C PHE A 125 -9.44 1.49 -14.49
N TRP A 126 -10.71 1.16 -14.27
CA TRP A 126 -11.09 -0.03 -13.51
C TRP A 126 -10.52 -1.31 -14.12
N LEU A 127 -10.54 -1.43 -15.45
CA LEU A 127 -10.01 -2.61 -16.15
C LEU A 127 -8.49 -2.69 -16.05
N VAL A 128 -7.79 -1.55 -16.08
CA VAL A 128 -6.34 -1.49 -15.82
C VAL A 128 -6.07 -1.94 -14.38
N TYR A 129 -6.78 -1.36 -13.41
CA TYR A 129 -6.66 -1.69 -12.00
C TYR A 129 -6.86 -3.19 -11.73
N PHE A 130 -7.97 -3.78 -12.19
CA PHE A 130 -8.23 -5.20 -12.02
C PHE A 130 -7.21 -6.07 -12.76
N GLY A 131 -6.76 -5.64 -13.94
CA GLY A 131 -5.71 -6.33 -14.68
C GLY A 131 -4.41 -6.47 -13.88
N ILE A 132 -3.95 -5.39 -13.26
CA ILE A 132 -2.74 -5.40 -12.41
C ILE A 132 -2.99 -6.18 -11.12
N ALA A 133 -4.13 -5.95 -10.46
CA ALA A 133 -4.47 -6.63 -9.21
C ALA A 133 -4.49 -8.14 -9.40
N PHE A 134 -5.08 -8.64 -10.49
CA PHE A 134 -5.13 -10.08 -10.77
C PHE A 134 -3.75 -10.71 -11.03
N ILE A 135 -2.84 -10.01 -11.71
CA ILE A 135 -1.47 -10.48 -11.89
C ILE A 135 -0.75 -10.56 -10.54
N ILE A 136 -0.85 -9.53 -9.71
CA ILE A 136 -0.20 -9.50 -8.39
C ILE A 136 -0.78 -10.60 -7.49
N CYS A 137 -2.11 -10.76 -7.45
CA CYS A 137 -2.79 -11.86 -6.78
C CYS A 137 -2.24 -13.23 -7.22
N GLY A 138 -2.06 -13.43 -8.53
CA GLY A 138 -1.46 -14.63 -9.10
C GLY A 138 -0.04 -14.88 -8.60
N VAL A 139 0.82 -13.86 -8.56
CA VAL A 139 2.18 -13.97 -8.00
C VAL A 139 2.14 -14.38 -6.53
N PHE A 140 1.23 -13.80 -5.72
CA PHE A 140 1.11 -14.18 -4.32
C PHE A 140 0.66 -15.62 -4.10
N SER A 141 -0.08 -16.21 -5.04
CA SER A 141 -0.42 -17.63 -4.98
C SER A 141 0.79 -18.56 -5.13
N VAL A 142 1.85 -18.13 -5.83
CA VAL A 142 3.09 -18.90 -5.94
C VAL A 142 3.77 -18.97 -4.58
N PHE A 143 3.80 -17.87 -3.82
CA PHE A 143 4.35 -17.87 -2.46
C PHE A 143 3.60 -18.80 -1.51
N ALA A 144 2.27 -18.92 -1.67
CA ALA A 144 1.46 -19.87 -0.92
C ALA A 144 1.80 -21.32 -1.28
N CYS A 145 2.01 -21.62 -2.56
CA CYS A 145 2.41 -22.96 -3.00
C CYS A 145 3.80 -23.37 -2.51
N LEU A 146 4.67 -22.40 -2.21
CA LEU A 146 6.02 -22.61 -1.68
C LEU A 146 6.05 -22.65 -0.15
N ASP A 147 4.91 -22.51 0.54
CA ASP A 147 4.79 -22.49 2.01
C ASP A 147 5.65 -21.41 2.69
N ILE A 148 5.91 -20.30 1.98
CA ILE A 148 6.79 -19.21 2.44
C ILE A 148 6.06 -18.24 3.39
N ALA A 149 4.72 -18.26 3.42
CA ALA A 149 3.91 -17.41 4.28
C ALA A 149 2.58 -18.09 4.69
N PRO A 150 2.04 -17.80 5.89
CA PRO A 150 0.71 -18.28 6.29
C PRO A 150 -0.35 -17.57 5.44
N CYS A 151 -0.71 -18.17 4.31
CA CYS A 151 -1.75 -17.70 3.40
C CYS A 151 -3.13 -18.14 3.87
N THR A 152 -3.55 -17.65 5.05
CA THR A 152 -4.88 -17.92 5.59
C THR A 152 -5.91 -16.97 4.98
N GLU A 153 -7.07 -17.48 4.55
CA GLU A 153 -8.17 -16.63 4.11
C GLU A 153 -8.78 -15.83 5.28
N LEU A 154 -9.29 -14.63 4.98
CA LEU A 154 -10.11 -13.89 5.93
C LEU A 154 -11.51 -14.50 5.98
N CYS A 155 -12.06 -14.74 7.17
CA CYS A 155 -13.40 -15.32 7.34
C CYS A 155 -14.28 -14.47 8.27
N GLY A 156 -15.61 -14.57 8.09
CA GLY A 156 -16.60 -13.91 8.93
C GLY A 156 -16.41 -12.39 9.05
N VAL A 157 -16.39 -11.88 10.28
CA VAL A 157 -16.24 -10.45 10.59
C VAL A 157 -14.94 -9.88 10.03
N TYR A 158 -13.84 -10.64 10.04
CA TYR A 158 -12.56 -10.17 9.52
C TYR A 158 -12.56 -9.99 7.99
N ARG A 159 -13.33 -10.81 7.26
CA ARG A 159 -13.55 -10.60 5.82
C ARG A 159 -14.31 -9.29 5.56
N ALA A 160 -15.34 -9.01 6.35
CA ALA A 160 -16.10 -7.77 6.25
C ALA A 160 -15.22 -6.53 6.54
N ILE A 161 -14.41 -6.58 7.61
CA ILE A 161 -13.44 -5.53 7.92
C ILE A 161 -12.43 -5.38 6.78
N GLY A 162 -11.91 -6.48 6.24
CA GLY A 162 -11.00 -6.48 5.09
C GLY A 162 -11.59 -5.77 3.87
N ILE A 163 -12.86 -6.03 3.55
CA ILE A 163 -13.57 -5.35 2.45
C ILE A 163 -13.68 -3.84 2.70
N ILE A 164 -14.01 -3.42 3.92
CA ILE A 164 -14.09 -1.99 4.28
C ILE A 164 -12.73 -1.33 4.09
N VAL A 165 -11.66 -1.94 4.63
CA VAL A 165 -10.29 -1.44 4.49
C VAL A 165 -9.89 -1.37 3.02
N TRP A 166 -10.21 -2.40 2.23
CA TRP A 166 -9.95 -2.44 0.79
C TRP A 166 -10.63 -1.30 0.02
N ILE A 167 -11.89 -1.00 0.34
CA ILE A 167 -12.62 0.14 -0.23
C ILE A 167 -11.95 1.47 0.15
N LEU A 168 -11.54 1.64 1.42
CA LEU A 168 -10.84 2.84 1.86
C LEU A 168 -9.51 3.04 1.14
N VAL A 169 -8.74 1.96 0.94
CA VAL A 169 -7.49 1.99 0.16
C VAL A 169 -7.78 2.49 -1.25
N ILE A 170 -8.78 1.95 -1.94
CA ILE A 170 -9.17 2.40 -3.28
C ILE A 170 -9.51 3.89 -3.28
N LEU A 171 -10.36 4.34 -2.36
CA LEU A 171 -10.82 5.73 -2.28
C LEU A 171 -9.67 6.72 -2.00
N TRP A 172 -8.65 6.31 -1.27
CA TRP A 172 -7.53 7.17 -0.89
C TRP A 172 -6.34 7.14 -1.86
N THR A 173 -6.37 6.28 -2.87
CA THR A 173 -5.20 6.07 -3.74
C THR A 173 -5.49 6.15 -5.24
N LEU A 174 -6.69 5.78 -5.70
CA LEU A 174 -7.00 5.69 -7.13
C LEU A 174 -7.62 6.97 -7.74
N PRO A 175 -8.62 7.61 -7.11
CA PRO A 175 -9.23 8.83 -7.64
C PRO A 175 -8.22 9.97 -7.88
N PRO A 176 -8.58 10.99 -8.69
CA PRO A 176 -7.78 12.20 -8.78
C PRO A 176 -7.74 12.92 -7.43
N ASP A 177 -6.71 13.74 -7.24
CA ASP A 177 -6.54 14.63 -6.09
C ASP A 177 -6.61 13.96 -4.73
N THR A 178 -6.33 12.66 -4.68
CA THR A 178 -6.34 11.91 -3.45
C THR A 178 -5.32 12.44 -2.46
N TRP A 179 -5.63 12.22 -1.19
CA TRP A 179 -4.76 12.62 -0.10
C TRP A 179 -3.37 11.96 -0.19
N LEU A 180 -3.29 10.69 -0.62
CA LEU A 180 -2.00 10.03 -0.81
C LEU A 180 -1.21 10.63 -1.99
N ALA A 181 -1.88 11.05 -3.06
CA ALA A 181 -1.21 11.69 -4.19
C ALA A 181 -0.68 13.08 -3.86
N ARG A 182 -1.42 13.85 -3.06
CA ARG A 182 -0.95 15.14 -2.50
C ARG A 182 0.25 14.93 -1.58
N PHE A 183 0.19 13.92 -0.72
CA PHE A 183 1.30 13.55 0.14
C PHE A 183 2.55 13.17 -0.65
N ALA A 184 2.41 12.32 -1.68
CA ALA A 184 3.51 11.89 -2.52
C ALA A 184 4.12 13.07 -3.29
N THR A 185 3.28 13.95 -3.86
CA THR A 185 3.71 15.19 -4.53
C THR A 185 4.54 16.07 -3.60
N ASN A 186 4.07 16.30 -2.37
CA ASN A 186 4.76 17.19 -1.43
C ASN A 186 6.08 16.61 -0.94
N ASN A 187 6.18 15.27 -0.81
CA ASN A 187 7.45 14.62 -0.51
C ASN A 187 8.44 14.72 -1.67
N TYR A 188 7.97 14.59 -2.91
CA TYR A 188 8.80 14.70 -4.10
C TYR A 188 9.34 16.13 -4.29
N LYS A 189 8.47 17.14 -4.26
CA LYS A 189 8.88 18.56 -4.35
C LYS A 189 9.89 18.93 -3.27
N ARG A 190 9.64 18.48 -2.04
CA ARG A 190 10.56 18.71 -0.93
C ARG A 190 11.90 18.02 -1.13
N TYR A 191 11.96 16.90 -1.86
CA TYR A 191 13.23 16.28 -2.21
C TYR A 191 14.00 17.16 -3.20
N GLU A 192 13.38 17.60 -4.30
CA GLU A 192 13.99 18.53 -5.27
C GLU A 192 14.52 19.80 -4.57
N ASP A 193 13.69 20.49 -3.78
CA ASP A 193 14.06 21.72 -3.07
C ASP A 193 15.26 21.57 -2.10
N ASN A 194 15.58 20.34 -1.64
CA ASN A 194 16.67 20.10 -0.68
C ASN A 194 17.94 19.53 -1.34
N TYR A 195 17.88 19.07 -2.59
CA TYR A 195 18.95 18.32 -3.23
C TYR A 195 19.32 18.79 -4.65
N ASP A 196 18.53 19.67 -5.26
CA ASP A 196 18.89 20.45 -6.45
C ASP A 196 19.32 21.88 -6.07
#